data_AF-A0A948HYH7-F1
#
_entry.id   AF-A0A948HYH7-F1
#
_cell.length_a   1.000
_cell.length_b   1.000
_cell.length_c   1.000
_cell.angle_alpha   90.00
_cell.angle_beta   90.00
_cell.angle_gamma   90.00
#
_symmetry.space_group_name_H-M   'P 1'
#
loop_
_entity.id
_entity.type
_entity.pdbx_description
1 polymer ?
#
loop_
_entity_poly.entity_id
_entity_poly.type
_entity_poly.pdbx_seq_one_letter_code
_entity_poly.pdbx_strand_id
1 'polypeptide(L)'
;MTKFVICHHAERADRGLGVESERYWGLTQTGVAQAREKTKILVKTISDAPGGSVIVLGGCSKAIRTKSTLMVFTDELRQIFAGEKNVLFSEHFNATLPLDSLKRIAKESDNGKNKIVIDFPLRIEEFIAPLGQRECKVAREIIAGLYAARGFFRRFFPNNPLVLVNVGHSQEIDALMDFLHKKNDKVYHNSRFSFSFM
;
A
#
# COMPACT_ATOMS: atom_id res chain seq x y z
N MET A 1 11.32 9.18 -8.69
CA MET A 1 11.63 8.39 -7.47
C MET A 1 10.40 7.60 -7.02
N THR A 2 10.56 6.37 -6.53
CA THR A 2 9.45 5.54 -5.98
C THR A 2 9.64 5.31 -4.48
N LYS A 3 8.65 5.60 -3.63
CA LYS A 3 8.66 5.25 -2.21
C LYS A 3 7.78 4.02 -1.97
N PHE A 4 8.32 2.98 -1.37
CA PHE A 4 7.56 1.83 -0.86
C PHE A 4 7.21 2.08 0.59
N VAL A 5 5.92 2.00 0.93
CA VAL A 5 5.41 2.08 2.29
C VAL A 5 4.86 0.70 2.63
N ILE A 6 5.44 0.05 3.63
CA ILE A 6 5.12 -1.32 4.03
C ILE A 6 4.51 -1.28 5.43
N CYS A 7 3.37 -1.94 5.61
CA CYS A 7 2.61 -1.90 6.85
C CYS A 7 2.17 -3.31 7.26
N HIS A 8 2.22 -3.59 8.55
CA HIS A 8 1.57 -4.78 9.12
C HIS A 8 0.04 -4.64 9.04
N HIS A 9 -0.67 -5.72 8.71
CA HIS A 9 -2.12 -5.74 8.87
C HIS A 9 -2.53 -5.54 10.33
N ALA A 10 -3.76 -5.07 10.54
CA ALA A 10 -4.31 -4.89 11.88
C ALA A 10 -4.62 -6.23 12.58
N GLU A 11 -4.81 -6.17 13.90
CA GLU A 11 -5.07 -7.32 14.75
C GLU A 11 -6.26 -8.17 14.27
N ARG A 12 -6.07 -9.50 14.35
CA ARG A 12 -7.01 -10.51 13.87
C ARG A 12 -8.14 -10.69 14.90
N ALA A 13 -9.35 -10.95 14.40
CA ALA A 13 -10.44 -11.47 15.23
C ALA A 13 -10.27 -12.96 15.49
N ASP A 14 -10.06 -13.30 16.76
CA ASP A 14 -10.10 -14.70 17.23
C ASP A 14 -11.52 -15.07 17.71
N ARG A 15 -12.28 -14.11 18.28
CA ARG A 15 -13.73 -14.18 18.58
C ARG A 15 -14.32 -12.76 18.68
N GLY A 16 -15.58 -12.62 18.28
CA GLY A 16 -16.41 -11.43 18.55
C GLY A 16 -16.51 -10.45 17.38
N LEU A 17 -17.56 -10.61 16.58
CA LEU A 17 -17.93 -9.65 15.53
C LEU A 17 -18.73 -8.51 16.17
N GLY A 18 -18.11 -7.34 16.36
CA GLY A 18 -18.83 -6.09 16.59
C GLY A 18 -19.29 -5.48 15.26
N VAL A 19 -20.21 -4.51 15.26
CA VAL A 19 -20.83 -3.94 14.03
C VAL A 19 -19.82 -3.53 12.94
N GLU A 20 -18.68 -2.92 13.31
CA GLU A 20 -17.63 -2.53 12.34
C GLU A 20 -16.94 -3.71 11.64
N SER A 21 -16.94 -4.90 12.24
CA SER A 21 -16.37 -6.12 11.64
C SER A 21 -17.22 -6.71 10.51
N GLU A 22 -18.49 -6.27 10.40
CA GLU A 22 -19.36 -6.60 9.25
C GLU A 22 -18.89 -5.88 7.98
N ARG A 23 -18.32 -4.67 8.12
CA ARG A 23 -17.77 -3.89 6.99
C ARG A 23 -16.35 -4.31 6.62
N TYR A 24 -15.51 -4.59 7.61
CA TYR A 24 -14.10 -4.94 7.42
C TYR A 24 -13.81 -6.39 7.81
N TRP A 25 -14.25 -7.33 6.97
CA TRP A 25 -14.21 -8.76 7.28
C TRP A 25 -12.82 -9.24 7.71
N GLY A 26 -12.75 -9.94 8.84
CA GLY A 26 -11.51 -10.53 9.36
C GLY A 26 -10.66 -9.61 10.25
N LEU A 27 -11.14 -8.42 10.60
CA LEU A 27 -10.57 -7.55 11.63
C LEU A 27 -11.47 -7.48 12.88
N THR A 28 -10.89 -7.28 14.06
CA THR A 28 -11.63 -6.89 15.27
C THR A 28 -11.96 -5.40 15.25
N GLN A 29 -12.83 -4.93 16.16
CA GLN A 29 -13.00 -3.50 16.42
C GLN A 29 -11.66 -2.83 16.80
N THR A 30 -10.87 -3.47 17.66
CA THR A 30 -9.51 -3.00 18.01
C THR A 30 -8.61 -2.93 16.78
N GLY A 31 -8.67 -3.93 15.90
CA GLY A 31 -7.93 -3.94 14.64
C GLY A 31 -8.33 -2.80 13.71
N VAL A 32 -9.63 -2.51 13.57
CA VAL A 32 -10.10 -1.36 12.80
C VAL A 32 -9.58 -0.05 13.41
N ALA A 33 -9.61 0.10 14.74
CA ALA A 33 -9.08 1.28 15.42
C ALA A 33 -7.57 1.45 15.22
N GLN A 34 -6.79 0.36 15.32
CA GLN A 34 -5.36 0.35 15.02
C GLN A 34 -5.08 0.75 13.57
N ALA A 35 -5.87 0.23 12.61
CA ALA A 35 -5.74 0.60 11.21
C ALA A 35 -6.03 2.10 11.00
N ARG A 36 -7.09 2.66 11.60
CA ARG A 36 -7.36 4.11 11.56
C ARG A 36 -6.21 4.93 12.13
N GLU A 37 -5.60 4.49 13.24
CA GLU A 37 -4.45 5.18 13.82
C GLU A 37 -3.27 5.20 12.84
N LYS A 38 -2.97 4.05 12.22
CA LYS A 38 -1.92 3.94 11.20
C LYS A 38 -2.19 4.79 9.95
N THR A 39 -3.46 5.04 9.62
CA THR A 39 -3.83 5.95 8.52
C THR A 39 -3.24 7.35 8.71
N LYS A 40 -3.01 7.83 9.94
CA LYS A 40 -2.37 9.13 10.19
C LYS A 40 -0.98 9.24 9.55
N ILE A 41 -0.24 8.13 9.46
CA ILE A 41 1.07 8.09 8.80
C ILE A 41 0.91 8.22 7.27
N LEU A 42 -0.16 7.63 6.72
CA LEU A 42 -0.51 7.77 5.31
C LEU A 42 -0.99 9.18 4.98
N VAL A 43 -1.74 9.83 5.86
CA VAL A 43 -2.13 11.25 5.75
C VAL A 43 -0.88 12.10 5.61
N LYS A 44 0.09 11.96 6.53
CA LYS A 44 1.36 12.68 6.43
C LYS A 44 2.09 12.37 5.11
N THR A 45 2.11 11.11 4.69
CA THR A 45 2.75 10.71 3.43
C THR A 45 2.12 11.37 2.21
N ILE A 46 0.78 11.48 2.16
CA ILE A 46 0.06 12.14 1.06
C ILE A 46 0.26 13.66 1.15
N SER A 47 0.18 14.25 2.34
CA SER A 47 0.38 15.68 2.55
C SER A 47 1.78 16.15 2.17
N ASP A 48 2.82 15.39 2.52
CA ASP A 48 4.21 15.71 2.21
C ASP A 48 4.60 15.41 0.76
N ALA A 49 3.82 14.57 0.06
CA ALA A 49 4.09 14.27 -1.33
C ALA A 49 3.92 15.53 -2.20
N PRO A 50 4.80 15.79 -3.19
CA PRO A 50 4.67 16.92 -4.09
C PRO A 50 3.42 16.81 -4.97
N GLY A 51 2.98 17.92 -5.58
CA GLY A 51 1.94 17.90 -6.61
C GLY A 51 2.29 16.98 -7.78
N GLY A 52 1.28 16.38 -8.41
CA GLY A 52 1.47 15.39 -9.47
C GLY A 52 1.90 14.00 -8.97
N SER A 53 1.96 13.77 -7.66
CA SER A 53 2.27 12.46 -7.07
C SER A 53 1.14 11.46 -7.26
N VAL A 54 1.52 10.21 -7.48
CA VAL A 54 0.60 9.07 -7.52
C VAL A 54 0.86 8.18 -6.31
N ILE A 55 -0.16 7.97 -5.49
CA ILE A 55 -0.14 7.15 -4.29
C ILE A 55 -1.05 5.96 -4.53
N VAL A 56 -0.47 4.76 -4.61
CA VAL A 56 -1.22 3.53 -4.81
C VAL A 56 -1.39 2.81 -3.49
N LEU A 57 -2.64 2.62 -3.08
CA LEU A 57 -3.05 1.72 -2.02
C LEU A 57 -3.32 0.37 -2.67
N GLY A 58 -2.36 -0.56 -2.64
CA GLY A 58 -2.51 -1.74 -3.48
C GLY A 58 -1.90 -3.04 -3.05
N GLY A 59 -0.73 -3.06 -2.40
CA GLY A 59 -0.16 -4.36 -2.03
C GLY A 59 -0.96 -5.03 -0.92
N CYS A 60 -1.49 -6.22 -1.17
CA CYS A 60 -2.01 -7.06 -0.10
C CYS A 60 -1.80 -8.55 -0.40
N SER A 61 -1.66 -9.35 0.66
CA SER A 61 -1.64 -10.82 0.55
C SER A 61 -3.03 -11.38 0.14
N LYS A 62 -3.13 -12.71 -0.02
CA LYS A 62 -4.41 -13.41 -0.22
C LYS A 62 -5.29 -13.43 1.05
N ALA A 63 -4.75 -13.09 2.21
CA ALA A 63 -5.51 -13.08 3.45
C ALA A 63 -6.52 -11.92 3.49
N ILE A 64 -7.76 -12.22 3.86
CA ILE A 64 -8.83 -11.21 3.92
C ILE A 64 -8.46 -10.01 4.79
N ARG A 65 -7.75 -10.23 5.91
CA ARG A 65 -7.31 -9.18 6.84
C ARG A 65 -6.36 -8.14 6.23
N THR A 66 -5.50 -8.52 5.29
CA THR A 66 -4.62 -7.53 4.61
C THR A 66 -5.44 -6.66 3.66
N LYS A 67 -6.42 -7.26 2.95
CA LYS A 67 -7.37 -6.50 2.12
C LYS A 67 -8.24 -5.57 2.97
N SER A 68 -8.80 -6.08 4.07
CA SER A 68 -9.64 -5.29 4.98
C SER A 68 -8.89 -4.17 5.69
N THR A 69 -7.60 -4.35 6.01
CA THR A 69 -6.77 -3.25 6.54
C THR A 69 -6.61 -2.15 5.48
N LEU A 70 -6.34 -2.52 4.23
CA LEU A 70 -6.24 -1.56 3.13
C LEU A 70 -7.58 -0.83 2.89
N MET A 71 -8.73 -1.51 3.04
CA MET A 71 -10.05 -0.88 3.02
C MET A 71 -10.20 0.21 4.06
N VAL A 72 -9.82 -0.09 5.31
CA VAL A 72 -9.89 0.89 6.40
C VAL A 72 -9.03 2.11 6.04
N PHE A 73 -7.81 1.90 5.51
CA PHE A 73 -6.96 3.01 5.06
C PHE A 73 -7.66 3.85 3.98
N THR A 74 -8.19 3.22 2.94
CA THR A 74 -8.86 3.94 1.85
C THR A 74 -10.06 4.73 2.35
N ASP A 75 -10.94 4.10 3.14
CA ASP A 75 -12.17 4.73 3.64
C ASP A 75 -11.86 5.92 4.56
N GLU A 76 -10.89 5.76 5.46
CA GLU A 76 -10.46 6.81 6.37
C GLU A 76 -9.78 7.97 5.62
N LEU A 77 -8.92 7.67 4.64
CA LEU A 77 -8.29 8.69 3.80
C LEU A 77 -9.33 9.50 3.01
N ARG A 78 -10.36 8.85 2.46
CA ARG A 78 -11.44 9.55 1.75
C ARG A 78 -12.20 10.51 2.65
N GLN A 79 -12.42 10.12 3.91
CA GLN A 79 -13.07 10.99 4.89
C GLN A 79 -12.19 12.18 5.27
N ILE A 80 -10.91 11.93 5.55
CA ILE A 80 -9.97 12.98 5.98
C ILE A 80 -9.72 14.00 4.86
N PHE A 81 -9.58 13.55 3.62
CA PHE A 81 -9.36 14.42 2.47
C PHE A 81 -10.68 14.85 1.79
N ALA A 82 -11.83 14.66 2.44
CA ALA A 82 -13.11 15.12 1.92
C ALA A 82 -13.10 16.65 1.81
N GLY A 83 -13.17 17.16 0.57
CA GLY A 83 -13.16 18.60 0.27
C GLY A 83 -11.78 19.15 -0.11
N GLU A 84 -10.71 18.36 0.01
CA GLU A 84 -9.37 18.76 -0.44
C GLU A 84 -9.26 18.69 -1.96
N LYS A 85 -9.29 19.87 -2.61
CA LYS A 85 -9.37 19.98 -4.08
C LYS A 85 -8.14 19.43 -4.81
N ASN A 86 -7.01 19.31 -4.13
CA ASN A 86 -5.74 18.85 -4.68
C ASN A 86 -5.45 17.36 -4.39
N VAL A 87 -6.36 16.63 -3.74
CA VAL A 87 -6.24 15.18 -3.53
C VAL A 87 -7.42 14.48 -4.19
N LEU A 88 -7.14 13.75 -5.27
CA LEU A 88 -8.13 13.03 -6.04
C LEU A 88 -8.05 11.54 -5.76
N PHE A 89 -9.18 10.89 -5.52
CA PHE A 89 -9.24 9.44 -5.37
C PHE A 89 -9.76 8.78 -6.64
N SER A 90 -9.18 7.64 -7.04
CA SER A 90 -9.75 6.83 -8.12
C SER A 90 -11.15 6.32 -7.74
N GLU A 91 -12.04 6.19 -8.72
CA GLU A 91 -13.39 5.66 -8.49
C GLU A 91 -13.37 4.13 -8.34
N HIS A 92 -13.82 3.66 -7.18
CA HIS A 92 -14.18 2.29 -6.76
C HIS A 92 -13.11 1.20 -6.53
N PHE A 93 -13.42 0.43 -5.47
CA PHE A 93 -12.61 -0.51 -4.68
C PHE A 93 -12.69 -1.99 -5.15
N ASN A 94 -13.57 -2.34 -6.11
CA ASN A 94 -14.00 -3.74 -6.29
C ASN A 94 -13.88 -4.34 -7.70
N ALA A 95 -13.28 -3.65 -8.66
CA ALA A 95 -13.06 -4.21 -9.99
C ALA A 95 -11.62 -3.98 -10.45
N THR A 96 -11.14 -4.84 -11.34
CA THR A 96 -9.94 -4.57 -12.14
C THR A 96 -10.01 -3.15 -12.67
N LEU A 97 -9.07 -2.27 -12.28
CA LEU A 97 -9.00 -0.92 -12.84
C LEU A 97 -8.81 -1.06 -14.35
N PRO A 98 -9.76 -0.61 -15.17
CA PRO A 98 -9.60 -0.66 -16.61
C PRO A 98 -8.36 0.15 -17.01
N LEU A 99 -7.63 -0.32 -18.02
CA LEU A 99 -6.46 0.39 -18.54
C LEU A 99 -6.79 1.84 -18.92
N ASP A 100 -7.99 2.10 -19.40
CA ASP A 100 -8.41 3.45 -19.79
C ASP A 100 -8.65 4.36 -18.58
N SER A 101 -9.06 3.82 -17.43
CA SER A 101 -9.12 4.56 -16.17
C SER A 101 -7.72 4.98 -15.73
N LEU A 102 -6.72 4.09 -15.84
CA LEU A 102 -5.32 4.45 -15.54
C LEU A 102 -4.78 5.52 -16.49
N LYS A 103 -5.12 5.48 -17.78
CA LYS A 103 -4.75 6.54 -18.74
C LYS A 103 -5.40 7.88 -18.41
N ARG A 104 -6.67 7.88 -17.99
CA ARG A 104 -7.37 9.10 -17.55
C ARG A 104 -6.68 9.69 -16.32
N ILE A 105 -6.41 8.86 -15.34
CA ILE A 105 -5.69 9.24 -14.12
C ILE A 105 -4.28 9.78 -14.45
N ALA A 106 -3.56 9.18 -15.41
CA ALA A 106 -2.26 9.68 -15.85
C ALA A 106 -2.34 11.11 -16.38
N LYS A 107 -3.33 11.42 -17.22
CA LYS A 107 -3.56 12.79 -17.72
C LYS A 107 -3.85 13.79 -16.60
N GLU A 108 -4.64 13.37 -15.60
CA GLU A 108 -4.93 14.20 -14.43
C GLU A 108 -3.68 14.45 -13.57
N SER A 109 -2.79 13.46 -13.47
CA SER A 109 -1.55 13.54 -12.68
C SER A 109 -0.51 14.45 -13.32
N ASP A 110 -0.46 14.48 -14.65
CA ASP A 110 0.51 15.25 -15.44
C ASP A 110 0.28 16.76 -15.35
N ASN A 111 -0.85 17.21 -14.80
CA ASN A 111 -1.07 18.63 -14.52
C ASN A 111 -0.15 19.18 -13.41
N GLY A 112 0.56 18.31 -12.68
CA GLY A 112 1.53 18.65 -11.63
C GLY A 112 0.94 19.29 -10.37
N LYS A 113 -0.38 19.50 -10.33
CA LYS A 113 -1.09 20.16 -9.23
C LYS A 113 -1.72 19.16 -8.28
N ASN A 114 -2.36 18.14 -8.84
CA ASN A 114 -3.15 17.20 -8.06
C ASN A 114 -2.30 16.01 -7.61
N LYS A 115 -2.57 15.53 -6.41
CA LYS A 115 -2.09 14.24 -5.91
C LYS A 115 -3.20 13.24 -6.18
N ILE A 116 -2.85 12.07 -6.69
CA ILE A 116 -3.82 11.03 -7.01
C ILE A 116 -3.61 9.86 -6.09
N VAL A 117 -4.65 9.51 -5.34
CA VAL A 117 -4.73 8.29 -4.55
C VAL A 117 -5.47 7.23 -5.35
N ILE A 118 -4.74 6.22 -5.80
CA ILE A 118 -5.29 5.07 -6.51
C ILE A 118 -5.53 3.95 -5.50
N ASP A 119 -6.78 3.59 -5.36
CA ASP A 119 -7.20 2.40 -4.63
C ASP A 119 -7.24 1.22 -5.60
N PHE A 120 -6.21 0.39 -5.59
CA PHE A 120 -6.08 -0.72 -6.53
C PHE A 120 -5.48 -1.94 -5.83
N PRO A 121 -6.31 -2.87 -5.30
CA PRO A 121 -5.83 -4.04 -4.58
C PRO A 121 -5.07 -4.99 -5.52
N LEU A 122 -3.78 -4.74 -5.68
CA LEU A 122 -2.82 -5.61 -6.30
C LEU A 122 -2.56 -6.77 -5.34
N ARG A 123 -3.12 -7.92 -5.69
CA ARG A 123 -2.72 -9.18 -5.09
C ARG A 123 -1.27 -9.42 -5.46
N ILE A 124 -0.40 -9.30 -4.47
CA ILE A 124 0.98 -9.76 -4.60
C ILE A 124 0.93 -11.20 -4.11
N GLU A 125 0.92 -12.13 -5.06
CA GLU A 125 0.82 -13.58 -4.77
C GLU A 125 2.02 -14.10 -3.94
N GLU A 126 3.06 -13.29 -3.83
CA GLU A 126 4.39 -13.59 -3.28
C GLU A 126 4.51 -13.32 -1.76
N PHE A 127 3.41 -13.00 -1.06
CA PHE A 127 3.35 -12.92 0.41
C PHE A 127 2.80 -14.21 1.03
N ILE A 128 3.33 -15.37 0.63
CA ILE A 128 3.10 -16.63 1.34
C ILE A 128 4.38 -17.45 1.28
N ALA A 129 5.28 -17.22 2.22
CA ALA A 129 6.37 -18.14 2.46
C ALA A 129 5.83 -19.38 3.21
N PRO A 130 6.00 -20.61 2.68
CA PRO A 130 5.79 -21.83 3.46
C PRO A 130 6.59 -21.79 4.76
N LEU A 131 5.99 -22.30 5.85
CA LEU A 131 6.66 -22.48 7.14
C LEU A 131 8.03 -23.17 6.93
N GLY A 132 9.10 -22.57 7.47
CA GLY A 132 10.46 -23.11 7.38
C GLY A 132 11.31 -22.62 6.20
N GLN A 133 10.81 -21.73 5.34
CA GLN A 133 11.68 -21.06 4.37
C GLN A 133 12.65 -20.07 5.05
N ARG A 134 13.87 -19.96 4.50
CA ARG A 134 14.86 -18.99 4.98
C ARG A 134 14.34 -17.56 4.74
N GLU A 135 14.44 -16.69 5.74
CA GLU A 135 14.06 -15.25 5.69
C GLU A 135 14.50 -14.55 4.40
N CYS A 136 15.73 -14.84 3.94
CA CYS A 136 16.31 -14.31 2.72
C CYS A 136 15.50 -14.63 1.45
N LYS A 137 14.84 -15.80 1.39
CA LYS A 137 13.99 -16.17 0.26
C LYS A 137 12.67 -15.38 0.30
N VAL A 138 12.05 -15.30 1.47
CA VAL A 138 10.82 -14.52 1.71
C VAL A 138 11.00 -13.06 1.31
N ALA A 139 12.07 -12.42 1.82
CA ALA A 139 12.38 -11.04 1.50
C ALA A 139 12.61 -10.80 0.00
N ARG A 140 13.25 -11.74 -0.70
CA ARG A 140 13.49 -11.64 -2.16
C ARG A 140 12.19 -11.72 -2.96
N GLU A 141 11.29 -12.61 -2.58
CA GLU A 141 9.98 -12.73 -3.21
C GLU A 141 9.18 -11.43 -3.00
N ILE A 142 9.14 -10.90 -1.79
CA ILE A 142 8.49 -9.61 -1.52
C ILE A 142 9.10 -8.48 -2.37
N ILE A 143 10.43 -8.38 -2.44
CA ILE A 143 11.11 -7.36 -3.27
C ILE A 143 10.75 -7.52 -4.75
N ALA A 144 10.69 -8.75 -5.26
CA ALA A 144 10.31 -9.02 -6.65
C ALA A 144 8.89 -8.51 -6.94
N GLY A 145 7.92 -8.82 -6.08
CA GLY A 145 6.53 -8.37 -6.20
C GLY A 145 6.41 -6.84 -6.13
N LEU A 146 7.13 -6.20 -5.22
CA LEU A 146 7.20 -4.74 -5.13
C LEU A 146 7.77 -4.10 -6.40
N TYR A 147 8.80 -4.70 -6.99
CA TYR A 147 9.39 -4.23 -8.25
C TYR A 147 8.49 -4.49 -9.46
N ALA A 148 7.77 -5.60 -9.49
CA ALA A 148 6.77 -5.87 -10.51
C ALA A 148 5.64 -4.83 -10.46
N ALA A 149 5.11 -4.54 -9.26
CA ALA A 149 4.10 -3.51 -9.05
C ALA A 149 4.61 -2.12 -9.48
N ARG A 150 5.85 -1.76 -9.11
CA ARG A 150 6.50 -0.53 -9.58
C ARG A 150 6.60 -0.50 -11.10
N GLY A 151 7.04 -1.59 -11.72
CA GLY A 151 7.18 -1.70 -13.17
C GLY A 151 5.84 -1.51 -13.89
N PHE A 152 4.76 -2.07 -13.35
CA PHE A 152 3.41 -1.89 -13.86
C PHE A 152 3.00 -0.41 -13.84
N PHE A 153 3.06 0.25 -12.69
CA PHE A 153 2.63 1.66 -12.58
C PHE A 153 3.53 2.63 -13.34
N ARG A 154 4.84 2.36 -13.45
CA ARG A 154 5.77 3.20 -14.22
C ARG A 154 5.47 3.23 -15.73
N ARG A 155 4.70 2.26 -16.26
CA ARG A 155 4.22 2.31 -17.65
C ARG A 155 3.18 3.41 -17.87
N PHE A 156 2.43 3.76 -16.82
CA PHE A 156 1.37 4.80 -16.88
C PHE A 156 1.86 6.13 -16.31
N PHE A 157 2.74 6.09 -15.31
CA PHE A 157 3.23 7.24 -14.56
C PHE A 157 4.77 7.30 -14.62
N PRO A 158 5.36 7.54 -15.82
CA PRO A 158 6.80 7.43 -16.00
C PRO A 158 7.56 8.45 -15.16
N ASN A 159 7.05 9.68 -15.07
CA ASN A 159 7.75 10.82 -14.47
C ASN A 159 7.22 11.22 -13.09
N ASN A 160 6.02 10.78 -12.72
CA ASN A 160 5.40 11.16 -11.46
C ASN A 160 6.15 10.57 -10.26
N PRO A 161 6.26 11.31 -9.15
CA PRO A 161 6.60 10.73 -7.86
C PRO A 161 5.57 9.64 -7.54
N LEU A 162 6.06 8.44 -7.20
CA LEU A 162 5.21 7.26 -7.00
C LEU A 162 5.36 6.76 -5.57
N VAL A 163 4.26 6.61 -4.85
CA VAL A 163 4.21 5.96 -3.54
C VAL A 163 3.42 4.67 -3.68
N LEU A 164 3.97 3.53 -3.25
CA LEU A 164 3.31 2.24 -3.26
C LEU A 164 3.12 1.76 -1.83
N VAL A 165 1.87 1.74 -1.36
CA VAL A 165 1.48 1.29 -0.03
C VAL A 165 1.10 -0.19 -0.10
N ASN A 166 1.72 -1.00 0.76
CA ASN A 166 1.55 -2.45 0.80
C ASN A 166 1.31 -2.90 2.25
N VAL A 167 0.37 -3.83 2.43
CA VAL A 167 -0.02 -4.42 3.70
C VAL A 167 0.30 -5.91 3.69
N GLY A 168 1.16 -6.34 4.61
CA GLY A 168 1.64 -7.72 4.72
C GLY A 168 1.48 -8.32 6.11
N HIS A 169 2.01 -9.54 6.31
CA HIS A 169 2.08 -10.20 7.61
C HIS A 169 3.35 -9.83 8.37
N SER A 170 3.31 -9.88 9.70
CA SER A 170 4.47 -9.46 10.50
C SER A 170 5.73 -10.26 10.24
N GLN A 171 5.65 -11.59 10.22
CA GLN A 171 6.81 -12.44 9.94
C GLN A 171 7.48 -12.11 8.59
N GLU A 172 6.70 -11.74 7.58
CA GLU A 172 7.18 -11.41 6.24
C GLU A 172 7.84 -10.04 6.19
N ILE A 173 7.22 -9.06 6.86
CA ILE A 173 7.73 -7.69 6.97
C ILE A 173 9.00 -7.68 7.81
N ASP A 174 9.03 -8.42 8.92
CA ASP A 174 10.20 -8.58 9.78
C ASP A 174 11.35 -9.22 8.99
N ALA A 175 11.07 -10.30 8.24
CA ALA A 175 12.06 -10.92 7.37
C ALA A 175 12.59 -9.95 6.28
N LEU A 176 11.72 -9.11 5.70
CA LEU A 176 12.13 -8.08 4.76
C LEU A 176 13.01 -7.02 5.43
N MET A 177 12.62 -6.51 6.60
CA MET A 177 13.37 -5.51 7.36
C MET A 177 14.76 -6.04 7.72
N ASP A 178 14.82 -7.25 8.27
CA ASP A 178 16.06 -7.94 8.60
C ASP A 178 16.97 -8.11 7.39
N PHE A 179 16.40 -8.54 6.26
CA PHE A 179 17.14 -8.73 5.02
C PHE A 179 17.73 -7.41 4.50
N LEU A 180 16.95 -6.33 4.48
CA LEU A 180 17.40 -5.01 4.03
C LEU A 180 18.50 -4.46 4.94
N HIS A 181 18.32 -4.60 6.27
CA HIS A 181 19.32 -4.17 7.26
C HIS A 181 20.62 -4.95 7.12
N LYS A 182 20.57 -6.29 7.06
CA LYS A 182 21.75 -7.17 6.90
C LYS A 182 22.48 -6.94 5.57
N LYS A 183 21.79 -6.48 4.52
CA LYS A 183 22.39 -6.20 3.20
C LYS A 183 22.99 -4.80 3.07
N ASN A 184 23.10 -4.06 4.18
CA ASN A 184 23.83 -2.81 4.30
C ASN A 184 23.34 -1.75 3.30
N ASP A 185 22.01 -1.61 3.20
CA ASP A 185 21.17 -0.56 2.58
C ASP A 185 21.49 -0.04 1.16
N LYS A 186 22.74 0.04 0.72
CA LYS A 186 23.17 0.68 -0.54
C LYS A 186 22.65 0.01 -1.81
N VAL A 187 22.31 -1.29 -1.77
CA VAL A 187 21.72 -2.00 -2.92
C VAL A 187 20.23 -1.66 -3.08
N TYR A 188 19.54 -1.35 -1.99
CA TYR A 188 18.08 -1.15 -1.94
C TYR A 188 17.66 0.29 -1.58
N HIS A 189 18.61 1.14 -1.19
CA HIS A 189 18.51 2.58 -1.11
C HIS A 189 19.38 3.16 -2.21
N ASN A 190 18.77 3.33 -3.38
CA ASN A 190 19.36 4.05 -4.50
C ASN A 190 18.48 5.28 -4.77
N SER A 191 18.99 6.33 -5.39
CA SER A 191 18.25 7.55 -5.74
C SER A 191 16.92 7.32 -6.48
N ARG A 192 16.71 6.10 -7.00
CA ARG A 192 15.49 5.68 -7.69
C ARG A 192 14.35 5.24 -6.78
N PHE A 193 14.60 4.68 -5.59
CA PHE A 193 13.55 4.24 -4.67
C PHE A 193 13.98 4.13 -3.19
N SER A 194 13.00 4.17 -2.29
CA SER A 194 13.20 4.05 -0.83
C SER A 194 12.11 3.20 -0.18
N PHE A 195 12.40 2.65 1.01
CA PHE A 195 11.44 1.91 1.84
C PHE A 195 11.06 2.71 3.09
N SER A 196 9.85 2.51 3.59
CA SER A 196 9.35 3.03 4.86
C SER A 196 8.45 2.00 5.49
N PHE A 197 8.67 1.72 6.77
CA PHE A 197 7.93 0.71 7.53
C PHE A 197 7.02 1.41 8.56
N MET A 198 5.80 0.90 8.75
CA MET A 198 4.75 1.47 9.61
C MET A 198 4.05 0.42 10.47
#